data_AF-A0A1J7ITK3-F1
#
_entry.id   AF-A0A1J7ITK3-F1
#
_cell.length_a   1.000
_cell.length_b   1.000
_cell.length_c   1.000
_cell.angle_alpha   90.00
_cell.angle_beta   90.00
_cell.angle_gamma   90.00
#
_symmetry.space_group_name_H-M   'P 1'
#
loop_
_entity.id
_entity.type
_entity.pdbx_description
1 polymer ?
#
loop_
_entity_poly.entity_id
_entity_poly.type
_entity_poly.pdbx_seq_one_letter_code
_entity_poly.pdbx_strand_id
1 'polypeptide(L)'
;MNLTPIKGRGKGPRKAGFRPPNPKRRKLASEDEDAGDSLYKRSSAAPIEKLPTEVLFRILLFSQEHNFPKASLRIGKLLSHKSFFAELVLQAFELTWDLWMGCVKKGVQSYHGWFDDKERLGGDPGLQSKVIALPFITIDNVLHAQQMWLKKNGQGRFYQHSGDYNLSDYDPGYDHMKSAAACFEEEWEFSCFDPKGFHEGALGGAECGRLEVHRDIRIPDRLVTGPFTEKNVKLLFWLVYNHAVLGEDQTWEVSISITLVDCSVH
;
A
#
# COMPACT_ATOMS: atom_id res chain seq x y z
N MET A 1 -73.28 -31.92 -0.95
CA MET A 1 -73.69 -30.55 -1.34
C MET A 1 -73.21 -30.32 -2.77
N ASN A 2 -74.14 -30.08 -3.68
CA ASN A 2 -73.93 -30.07 -5.13
C ASN A 2 -73.33 -28.73 -5.59
N LEU A 3 -72.26 -28.81 -6.38
CA LEU A 3 -71.62 -27.66 -7.04
C LEU A 3 -72.48 -27.14 -8.21
N THR A 4 -72.58 -25.83 -8.35
CA THR A 4 -73.02 -25.15 -9.59
C THR A 4 -72.14 -23.92 -9.88
N PRO A 5 -72.00 -23.52 -11.16
CA PRO A 5 -70.72 -23.15 -11.72
C PRO A 5 -70.52 -21.65 -12.00
N ILE A 6 -69.24 -21.27 -12.02
CA ILE A 6 -68.71 -19.96 -12.38
C ILE A 6 -68.87 -19.70 -13.90
N LYS A 7 -69.51 -18.58 -14.26
CA LYS A 7 -69.44 -17.96 -15.60
C LYS A 7 -69.08 -16.49 -15.44
N GLY A 8 -67.95 -16.11 -16.04
CA GLY A 8 -67.48 -14.71 -16.08
C GLY A 8 -66.22 -14.56 -16.92
N ARG A 9 -66.34 -14.83 -18.22
CA ARG A 9 -65.29 -14.78 -19.24
C ARG A 9 -65.01 -13.31 -19.59
N GLY A 10 -63.85 -12.78 -19.22
CA GLY A 10 -63.34 -11.48 -19.65
C GLY A 10 -61.85 -11.57 -19.98
N LYS A 11 -61.53 -11.87 -21.25
CA LYS A 11 -60.16 -11.84 -21.78
C LYS A 11 -59.74 -10.37 -21.95
N GLY A 12 -58.99 -9.83 -20.99
CA GLY A 12 -58.23 -8.59 -21.17
C GLY A 12 -56.91 -8.87 -21.91
N PRO A 13 -56.51 -8.05 -22.90
CA PRO A 13 -55.29 -8.25 -23.66
C PRO A 13 -54.04 -7.98 -22.81
N ARG A 14 -53.05 -8.85 -22.99
CA ARG A 14 -51.74 -8.87 -22.33
C ARG A 14 -51.03 -7.51 -22.46
N LYS A 15 -50.49 -7.01 -21.33
CA LYS A 15 -49.58 -5.85 -21.29
C LYS A 15 -48.45 -6.04 -22.30
N ALA A 16 -48.27 -5.04 -23.15
CA ALA A 16 -47.21 -4.96 -24.14
C ALA A 16 -45.84 -5.08 -23.45
N GLY A 17 -45.02 -6.00 -23.95
CA GLY A 17 -43.64 -6.15 -23.53
C GLY A 17 -42.81 -4.90 -23.81
N PHE A 18 -41.86 -4.65 -22.93
CA PHE A 18 -40.78 -3.70 -23.11
C PHE A 18 -40.12 -3.91 -24.49
N ARG A 19 -40.12 -2.86 -25.33
CA ARG A 19 -39.36 -2.83 -26.59
C ARG A 19 -38.08 -2.01 -26.36
N PRO A 20 -36.88 -2.56 -26.64
CA PRO A 20 -35.66 -1.75 -26.60
C PRO A 20 -35.65 -0.69 -27.71
N PRO A 21 -34.93 0.45 -27.54
CA PRO A 21 -34.91 1.52 -28.52
C PRO A 21 -34.20 1.09 -29.81
N ASN A 22 -34.87 1.29 -30.94
CA ASN A 22 -34.35 0.94 -32.27
C ASN A 22 -33.25 1.96 -32.71
N PRO A 23 -32.00 1.54 -33.00
CA PRO A 23 -30.87 2.45 -33.19
C PRO A 23 -30.77 3.11 -34.58
N LYS A 24 -31.80 3.02 -35.44
CA LYS A 24 -31.69 3.41 -36.87
C LYS A 24 -32.54 4.59 -37.32
N ARG A 25 -32.80 5.58 -36.45
CA ARG A 25 -33.52 6.80 -36.87
C ARG A 25 -32.94 8.07 -36.24
N ARG A 26 -31.72 8.43 -36.67
CA ARG A 26 -31.17 9.79 -36.56
C ARG A 26 -30.39 10.10 -37.82
N LYS A 27 -31.08 10.57 -38.85
CA LYS A 27 -30.52 11.38 -39.93
C LYS A 27 -31.67 12.16 -40.58
N LEU A 28 -31.42 13.44 -40.79
CA LEU A 28 -32.22 14.50 -41.43
C LEU A 28 -33.33 15.14 -40.58
N ALA A 29 -33.03 16.30 -40.00
CA ALA A 29 -33.48 17.61 -40.50
C ALA A 29 -33.23 18.70 -39.44
N SER A 30 -32.20 19.52 -39.66
CA SER A 30 -32.14 20.94 -39.23
C SER A 30 -30.92 21.55 -39.93
N GLU A 31 -31.08 21.80 -41.23
CA GLU A 31 -30.33 22.84 -41.92
C GLU A 31 -31.00 24.15 -41.52
N ASP A 32 -30.40 24.85 -40.56
CA ASP A 32 -30.53 26.29 -40.37
C ASP A 32 -29.13 26.77 -40.00
N GLU A 33 -28.47 27.40 -40.97
CA GLU A 33 -27.28 28.20 -40.74
C GLU A 33 -27.72 29.52 -40.10
N ASP A 34 -27.35 29.76 -38.83
CA ASP A 34 -27.02 31.12 -38.41
C ASP A 34 -26.07 31.14 -37.18
N ALA A 35 -25.08 32.00 -37.30
CA ALA A 35 -24.27 32.64 -36.26
C ALA A 35 -23.57 31.78 -35.19
N GLY A 36 -22.34 31.37 -35.53
CA GLY A 36 -21.13 31.59 -34.71
C GLY A 36 -21.24 31.58 -33.18
N ASP A 37 -21.04 30.41 -32.58
CA ASP A 37 -20.26 30.29 -31.33
C ASP A 37 -19.60 28.91 -31.22
N SER A 38 -18.68 28.64 -32.14
CA SER A 38 -17.79 27.47 -32.10
C SER A 38 -16.44 27.86 -31.49
N LEU A 39 -16.42 28.68 -30.44
CA LEU A 39 -15.20 29.06 -29.74
C LEU A 39 -15.24 28.55 -28.30
N TYR A 40 -14.61 27.39 -28.15
CA TYR A 40 -14.27 26.71 -26.90
C TYR A 40 -15.47 26.02 -26.22
N LYS A 41 -15.63 24.71 -26.47
CA LYS A 41 -16.09 23.78 -25.43
C LYS A 41 -15.26 24.08 -24.19
N ARG A 42 -15.81 24.86 -23.25
CA ARG A 42 -15.13 25.13 -21.98
C ARG A 42 -14.81 23.76 -21.39
N SER A 43 -13.52 23.48 -21.27
CA SER A 43 -13.05 22.27 -20.61
C SER A 43 -13.72 22.25 -19.23
N SER A 44 -14.59 21.26 -19.02
CA SER A 44 -15.34 21.07 -17.77
C SER A 44 -14.44 20.75 -16.58
N ALA A 45 -13.14 20.63 -16.82
CA ALA A 45 -12.13 20.39 -15.82
C ALA A 45 -11.94 21.65 -14.95
N ALA A 46 -11.94 21.44 -13.64
CA ALA A 46 -11.63 22.49 -12.67
C ALA A 46 -10.20 23.03 -12.91
N PRO A 47 -9.87 24.27 -12.52
CA PRO A 47 -8.54 24.85 -12.71
C PRO A 47 -7.40 23.95 -12.19
N ILE A 48 -7.62 23.30 -11.05
CA ILE A 48 -6.66 22.38 -10.45
C ILE A 48 -6.38 21.15 -11.33
N GLU A 49 -7.38 20.62 -12.04
CA GLU A 49 -7.23 19.45 -12.92
C GLU A 49 -6.47 19.73 -14.23
N LYS A 50 -6.20 21.01 -14.50
CA LYS A 50 -5.44 21.47 -15.67
C LYS A 50 -3.95 21.65 -15.36
N LEU A 51 -3.57 21.53 -14.09
CA LEU A 51 -2.17 21.60 -13.69
C LEU A 51 -1.38 20.39 -14.23
N PRO A 52 -0.08 20.57 -14.52
CA PRO A 52 0.82 19.45 -14.80
C PRO A 52 0.81 18.43 -13.66
N THR A 53 1.00 17.16 -14.01
CA THR A 53 0.97 16.05 -13.06
C THR A 53 1.98 16.23 -11.92
N GLU A 54 3.15 16.80 -12.21
CA GLU A 54 4.21 17.09 -11.25
C GLU A 54 3.77 18.11 -10.20
N VAL A 55 2.96 19.10 -10.61
CA VAL A 55 2.42 20.11 -9.69
C VAL A 55 1.33 19.51 -8.82
N LEU A 56 0.43 18.71 -9.40
CA LEU A 56 -0.58 17.96 -8.64
C LEU A 56 0.07 17.04 -7.61
N PHE A 57 1.19 16.40 -7.99
CA PHE A 57 1.93 15.54 -7.09
C PHE A 57 2.58 16.32 -5.95
N ARG A 58 3.21 17.46 -6.22
CA ARG A 58 3.73 18.35 -5.17
C ARG A 58 2.63 18.83 -4.22
N ILE A 59 1.44 19.17 -4.74
CA ILE A 59 0.30 19.53 -3.90
C ILE A 59 -0.07 18.38 -2.97
N LEU A 60 -0.14 17.14 -3.48
CA LEU A 60 -0.39 15.96 -2.66
C LEU A 60 0.68 15.80 -1.55
N LEU A 61 1.96 15.88 -1.91
CA LEU A 61 3.09 15.73 -0.98
C LEU A 61 3.10 16.82 0.10
N PHE A 62 2.84 18.08 -0.27
CA PHE A 62 2.88 19.21 0.68
C PHE A 62 1.61 19.32 1.51
N SER A 63 0.45 19.02 0.95
CA SER A 63 -0.81 19.04 1.70
C SER A 63 -0.90 17.89 2.70
N GLN A 64 -0.21 16.78 2.45
CA GLN A 64 -0.36 15.51 3.19
C GLN A 64 -1.83 15.03 3.23
N GLU A 65 -2.65 15.52 2.30
CA GLU A 65 -4.08 15.22 2.24
C GLU A 65 -4.35 14.06 1.28
N HIS A 66 -4.49 12.89 1.87
CA HIS A 66 -4.70 11.61 1.17
C HIS A 66 -6.04 11.53 0.43
N ASN A 67 -6.97 12.44 0.71
CA ASN A 67 -8.24 12.56 -0.01
C ASN A 67 -8.11 13.31 -1.35
N PHE A 68 -6.97 13.97 -1.59
CA PHE A 68 -6.76 14.76 -2.81
C PHE A 68 -6.91 13.94 -4.11
N PRO A 69 -6.36 12.71 -4.24
CA PRO A 69 -6.56 11.90 -5.45
C PRO A 69 -8.01 11.43 -5.61
N LYS A 70 -8.79 11.39 -4.52
CA LYS A 70 -10.22 11.01 -4.52
C LYS A 70 -11.14 12.17 -4.89
N ALA A 71 -10.67 13.41 -4.80
CA ALA A 71 -11.46 14.60 -5.10
C ALA A 71 -11.87 14.68 -6.59
N SER A 72 -11.12 14.02 -7.47
CA SER A 72 -11.44 13.93 -8.90
C SER A 72 -10.88 12.67 -9.54
N LEU A 73 -11.68 11.98 -10.35
CA LEU A 73 -11.24 10.82 -11.14
C LEU A 73 -10.07 11.16 -12.06
N ARG A 74 -10.01 12.39 -12.56
CA ARG A 74 -8.93 12.85 -13.45
C ARG A 74 -7.64 13.03 -12.66
N ILE A 75 -7.71 13.67 -11.49
CA ILE A 75 -6.55 13.83 -10.60
C ILE A 75 -6.04 12.47 -10.15
N GLY A 76 -6.94 11.59 -9.69
CA GLY A 76 -6.60 10.21 -9.32
C GLY A 76 -5.85 9.48 -10.45
N LYS A 77 -6.35 9.54 -11.69
CA LYS A 77 -5.70 8.93 -12.85
C LYS A 77 -4.31 9.51 -13.12
N LEU A 78 -4.15 10.83 -13.04
CA LEU A 78 -2.86 11.50 -13.24
C LEU A 78 -1.84 11.09 -12.16
N LEU A 79 -2.30 10.92 -10.92
CA LEU A 79 -1.47 10.55 -9.77
C LEU A 79 -1.28 9.04 -9.59
N SER A 80 -1.80 8.20 -10.49
CA SER A 80 -1.73 6.73 -10.38
C SER A 80 -0.40 6.12 -10.83
N HIS A 81 0.59 6.94 -11.22
CA HIS A 81 1.87 6.44 -11.69
C HIS A 81 2.71 5.86 -10.54
N LYS A 82 3.34 4.71 -10.76
CA LYS A 82 4.11 3.98 -9.72
C LYS A 82 5.19 4.83 -9.05
N SER A 83 5.86 5.69 -9.82
CA SER A 83 6.90 6.59 -9.29
C SER A 83 6.37 7.57 -8.25
N PHE A 84 5.12 8.03 -8.37
CA PHE A 84 4.52 8.94 -7.37
C PHE A 84 4.28 8.25 -6.04
N PHE A 85 3.87 6.98 -6.06
CA PHE A 85 3.74 6.18 -4.84
C PHE A 85 5.10 5.93 -4.19
N ALA A 86 6.14 5.70 -4.98
CA ALA A 86 7.49 5.54 -4.46
C ALA A 86 8.00 6.82 -3.79
N GLU A 87 7.76 7.98 -4.41
CA GLU A 87 8.10 9.29 -3.85
C GLU A 87 7.31 9.63 -2.57
N LEU A 88 6.04 9.22 -2.47
CA LEU A 88 5.27 9.33 -1.23
C LEU A 88 5.87 8.49 -0.09
N VAL A 89 6.28 7.26 -0.40
CA VAL A 89 6.96 6.40 0.57
C VAL A 89 8.33 7.01 0.93
N LEU A 90 9.10 7.50 -0.04
CA LEU A 90 10.37 8.19 0.22
C LEU A 90 10.18 9.35 1.20
N GLN A 91 9.24 10.25 0.96
CA GLN A 91 9.00 11.39 1.85
C GLN A 91 8.67 10.97 3.29
N ALA A 92 7.95 9.85 3.46
CA ALA A 92 7.56 9.38 4.79
C ALA A 92 8.69 8.63 5.52
N PHE A 93 9.55 7.93 4.79
CA PHE A 93 10.51 6.98 5.37
C PHE A 93 11.97 7.41 5.24
N GLU A 94 12.30 8.40 4.39
CA GLU A 94 13.71 8.75 4.09
C GLU A 94 14.52 9.09 5.34
N LEU A 95 13.95 9.79 6.32
CA LEU A 95 14.65 10.15 7.55
C LEU A 95 14.95 8.93 8.44
N THR A 96 14.03 7.96 8.50
CA THR A 96 14.28 6.70 9.21
C THR A 96 15.32 5.88 8.48
N TRP A 97 15.26 5.83 7.15
CA TRP A 97 16.22 5.11 6.31
C TRP A 97 17.64 5.72 6.36
N ASP A 98 17.74 7.05 6.41
CA ASP A 98 19.01 7.75 6.59
C ASP A 98 19.74 7.30 7.86
N LEU A 99 19.01 6.99 8.93
CA LEU A 99 19.59 6.52 10.19
C LEU A 99 19.80 5.00 10.22
N TRP A 100 18.84 4.23 9.72
CA TRP A 100 18.71 2.81 10.09
C TRP A 100 18.60 1.84 8.93
N MET A 101 18.65 2.29 7.67
CA MET A 101 18.55 1.38 6.53
C MET A 101 19.62 0.29 6.60
N GLY A 102 19.18 -0.97 6.57
CA GLY A 102 20.05 -2.15 6.64
C GLY A 102 20.50 -2.53 8.05
N CYS A 103 20.10 -1.79 9.10
CA CYS A 103 20.43 -2.14 10.47
C CYS A 103 19.45 -3.17 11.04
N VAL A 104 20.00 -4.20 11.69
CA VAL A 104 19.26 -5.14 12.54
C VAL A 104 19.38 -4.70 13.99
N LYS A 105 18.28 -4.71 14.75
CA LYS A 105 18.22 -4.18 16.13
C LYS A 105 19.31 -4.75 17.05
N LYS A 106 19.53 -6.06 17.04
CA LYS A 106 20.57 -6.76 17.81
C LYS A 106 22.00 -6.27 17.50
N GLY A 107 22.25 -5.80 16.28
CA GLY A 107 23.55 -5.29 15.86
C GLY A 107 23.82 -3.83 16.25
N VAL A 108 22.81 -3.10 16.72
CA VAL A 108 22.93 -1.68 17.05
C VAL A 108 23.53 -1.51 18.45
N GLN A 109 24.75 -0.97 18.51
CA GLN A 109 25.37 -0.49 19.74
C GLN A 109 25.02 0.98 19.97
N SER A 110 24.14 1.25 20.94
CA SER A 110 23.70 2.61 21.30
C SER A 110 23.50 2.72 22.82
N TYR A 111 23.00 3.87 23.30
CA TYR A 111 22.76 4.12 24.72
C TYR A 111 21.56 3.31 25.25
N HIS A 112 21.47 3.14 26.57
CA HIS A 112 20.37 2.38 27.18
C HIS A 112 19.01 3.03 26.88
N GLY A 113 18.03 2.23 26.44
CA GLY A 113 16.69 2.71 26.09
C GLY A 113 16.62 3.47 24.75
N TRP A 114 17.67 3.40 23.90
CA TRP A 114 17.69 4.12 22.62
C TRP A 114 16.50 3.79 21.72
N PHE A 115 16.02 2.54 21.77
CA PHE A 115 14.89 2.11 20.98
C PHE A 115 13.59 2.76 21.48
N ASP A 116 13.53 3.20 22.74
CA ASP A 116 12.39 3.92 23.34
C ASP A 116 12.43 5.44 23.15
N ASP A 117 13.54 5.98 22.68
CA ASP A 117 13.70 7.41 22.41
C ASP A 117 13.10 7.78 21.05
N LYS A 118 11.85 8.22 21.09
CA LYS A 118 11.05 8.64 19.92
C LYS A 118 11.67 9.81 19.17
N GLU A 119 12.38 10.70 19.87
CA GLU A 119 12.95 11.90 19.25
C GLU A 119 14.18 11.56 18.41
N ARG A 120 14.91 10.51 18.80
CA ARG A 120 16.19 10.12 18.18
C ARG A 120 16.07 8.97 17.18
N LEU A 121 14.94 8.27 17.14
CA LEU A 121 14.72 7.18 16.18
C LEU A 121 14.55 7.72 14.74
N GLY A 122 14.16 8.98 14.57
CA GLY A 122 14.06 9.67 13.29
C GLY A 122 12.88 9.25 12.40
N GLY A 123 12.36 10.23 11.66
CA GLY A 123 11.12 10.08 10.87
C GLY A 123 9.86 10.47 11.65
N ASP A 124 8.73 10.49 10.95
CA ASP A 124 7.41 10.81 11.52
C ASP A 124 6.51 9.55 11.49
N PRO A 125 6.22 8.92 12.65
CA PRO A 125 5.38 7.73 12.69
C PRO A 125 3.95 7.99 12.20
N GLY A 126 3.42 9.20 12.42
CA GLY A 126 2.09 9.58 11.96
C GLY A 126 2.02 9.66 10.44
N LEU A 127 3.03 10.25 9.80
CA LEU A 127 3.13 10.29 8.35
C LEU A 127 3.35 8.89 7.75
N GLN A 128 4.26 8.09 8.31
CA GLN A 128 4.51 6.71 7.86
C GLN A 128 3.24 5.86 7.93
N SER A 129 2.51 5.94 9.05
CA SER A 129 1.25 5.23 9.25
C SER A 129 0.20 5.64 8.21
N LYS A 130 0.04 6.94 7.96
CA LYS A 130 -0.91 7.46 6.97
C LYS A 130 -0.58 6.97 5.56
N VAL A 131 0.70 7.00 5.16
CA VAL A 131 1.14 6.57 3.83
C VAL A 131 0.92 5.08 3.64
N ILE A 132 1.33 4.23 4.59
CA ILE A 132 1.14 2.78 4.48
C ILE A 132 -0.35 2.37 4.54
N ALA A 133 -1.18 3.15 5.24
CA ALA A 133 -2.62 2.93 5.29
C ALA A 133 -3.33 3.17 3.94
N LEU A 134 -2.72 3.89 3.00
CA LEU A 134 -3.29 4.12 1.67
C LEU A 134 -3.56 2.79 0.95
N PRO A 135 -4.75 2.62 0.35
CA PRO A 135 -5.16 1.34 -0.24
C PRO A 135 -4.36 0.95 -1.49
N PHE A 136 -3.69 1.91 -2.13
CA PHE A 136 -2.86 1.70 -3.31
C PHE A 136 -1.38 1.51 -2.97
N ILE A 137 -0.98 1.68 -1.71
CA ILE A 137 0.38 1.39 -1.27
C ILE A 137 0.49 -0.11 -0.97
N THR A 138 1.37 -0.75 -1.73
CA THR A 138 1.70 -2.16 -1.65
C THR A 138 3.18 -2.34 -1.33
N ILE A 139 3.57 -3.56 -0.96
CA ILE A 139 4.99 -3.90 -0.75
C ILE A 139 5.86 -3.54 -1.97
N ASP A 140 5.36 -3.73 -3.20
CA ASP A 140 6.08 -3.35 -4.42
C ASP A 140 6.46 -1.86 -4.45
N ASN A 141 5.58 -0.99 -3.92
CA ASN A 141 5.84 0.44 -3.84
C ASN A 141 6.94 0.75 -2.81
N VAL A 142 6.91 0.05 -1.68
CA VAL A 142 7.88 0.20 -0.60
C VAL A 142 9.26 -0.25 -1.07
N LEU A 143 9.37 -1.45 -1.64
CA LEU A 143 10.63 -2.00 -2.15
C LEU A 143 11.19 -1.14 -3.29
N HIS A 144 10.33 -0.61 -4.16
CA HIS A 144 10.76 0.31 -5.20
C HIS A 144 11.31 1.63 -4.62
N ALA A 145 10.66 2.18 -3.59
CA ALA A 145 11.12 3.35 -2.87
C ALA A 145 12.46 3.11 -2.17
N GLN A 146 12.63 1.98 -1.47
CA GLN A 146 13.91 1.58 -0.87
C GLN A 146 15.02 1.49 -1.92
N GLN A 147 14.73 0.88 -3.08
CA GLN A 147 15.68 0.79 -4.18
C GLN A 147 16.07 2.16 -4.74
N MET A 148 15.12 3.10 -4.84
CA MET A 148 15.39 4.48 -5.25
C MET A 148 16.24 5.21 -4.20
N TRP A 149 15.90 5.08 -2.92
CA TRP A 149 16.65 5.66 -1.81
C TRP A 149 18.09 5.15 -1.81
N LEU A 150 18.31 3.84 -1.89
CA LEU A 150 19.66 3.27 -1.87
C LEU A 150 20.51 3.74 -3.06
N LYS A 151 19.92 3.87 -4.26
CA LYS A 151 20.64 4.41 -5.42
C LYS A 151 21.10 5.85 -5.23
N LYS A 152 20.36 6.64 -4.46
CA LYS A 152 20.62 8.06 -4.23
C LYS A 152 21.51 8.30 -3.01
N ASN A 153 21.27 7.57 -1.92
CA ASN A 153 21.84 7.81 -0.59
C ASN A 153 22.76 6.66 -0.11
N GLY A 154 22.73 5.50 -0.76
CA GLY A 154 23.35 4.25 -0.29
C GLY A 154 24.84 4.09 -0.55
N GLN A 155 25.60 5.18 -0.73
CA GLN A 155 27.05 5.05 -0.89
C GLN A 155 27.67 4.38 0.35
N GLY A 156 28.26 3.21 0.17
CA GLY A 156 28.86 2.40 1.25
C GLY A 156 27.85 1.63 2.12
N ARG A 157 26.57 1.56 1.73
CA ARG A 157 25.54 0.76 2.42
C ARG A 157 25.08 -0.41 1.55
N PHE A 158 24.76 -1.52 2.19
CA PHE A 158 24.28 -2.75 1.55
C PHE A 158 23.01 -3.24 2.25
N TYR A 159 22.21 -4.05 1.57
CA TYR A 159 21.13 -4.78 2.24
C TYR A 159 21.73 -5.94 3.03
N GLN A 160 21.51 -5.95 4.35
CA GLN A 160 21.95 -7.02 5.24
C GLN A 160 20.79 -7.98 5.51
N HIS A 161 21.02 -9.29 5.41
CA HIS A 161 20.02 -10.26 5.85
C HIS A 161 20.08 -10.42 7.36
N SER A 162 18.94 -10.67 7.99
CA SER A 162 18.91 -11.13 9.39
C SER A 162 19.80 -12.35 9.61
N GLY A 163 19.90 -13.26 8.63
CA GLY A 163 20.74 -14.46 8.66
C GLY A 163 22.25 -14.23 8.82
N ASP A 164 22.74 -13.02 8.57
CA ASP A 164 24.17 -12.66 8.56
C ASP A 164 24.72 -12.44 9.99
N TYR A 165 24.43 -13.35 10.93
CA TYR A 165 24.74 -13.22 12.35
C TYR A 165 26.24 -13.24 12.71
N ASN A 166 27.12 -13.60 11.77
CA ASN A 166 28.57 -13.66 11.99
C ASN A 166 29.28 -12.40 11.47
N LEU A 167 29.29 -11.36 12.30
CA LEU A 167 30.09 -10.13 12.11
C LEU A 167 31.59 -10.39 11.87
N SER A 168 32.13 -11.55 12.28
CA SER A 168 33.55 -11.90 12.15
C SER A 168 33.96 -12.45 10.79
N ASP A 169 33.01 -13.02 10.04
CA ASP A 169 33.23 -13.54 8.68
C ASP A 169 32.66 -12.58 7.62
N TYR A 170 32.30 -11.37 8.05
CA TYR A 170 31.74 -10.33 7.19
C TYR A 170 32.81 -9.78 6.26
N ASP A 171 32.88 -10.34 5.04
CA ASP A 171 33.53 -9.70 3.91
C ASP A 171 32.50 -8.74 3.26
N PRO A 172 32.61 -7.42 3.47
CA PRO A 172 31.70 -6.44 2.85
C PRO A 172 31.76 -6.41 1.32
N GLY A 173 32.64 -7.22 0.70
CA GLY A 173 32.99 -7.14 -0.71
C GLY A 173 32.24 -8.05 -1.68
N TYR A 174 31.61 -9.16 -1.26
CA TYR A 174 31.39 -10.25 -2.24
C TYR A 174 29.98 -10.83 -2.46
N ASP A 175 28.96 -10.66 -1.62
CA ASP A 175 27.61 -11.16 -2.00
C ASP A 175 26.43 -10.53 -1.22
N HIS A 176 26.05 -9.30 -1.56
CA HIS A 176 24.83 -8.68 -1.04
C HIS A 176 23.97 -8.13 -2.19
N MET A 177 22.67 -8.44 -2.15
CA MET A 177 21.81 -8.54 -3.34
C MET A 177 21.72 -7.33 -4.26
N LYS A 178 21.49 -7.68 -5.54
CA LYS A 178 21.29 -6.80 -6.69
C LYS A 178 20.04 -5.91 -6.61
N SER A 179 19.13 -6.12 -5.64
CA SER A 179 17.95 -5.25 -5.45
C SER A 179 17.25 -5.39 -4.08
N ALA A 180 16.54 -4.34 -3.66
CA ALA A 180 15.68 -4.35 -2.46
C ALA A 180 14.64 -5.48 -2.47
N ALA A 181 14.07 -5.74 -3.66
CA ALA A 181 13.03 -6.75 -3.80
C ALA A 181 13.57 -8.18 -3.65
N ALA A 182 14.73 -8.47 -4.24
CA ALA A 182 15.40 -9.76 -4.02
C ALA A 182 15.68 -9.99 -2.53
N CYS A 183 16.09 -8.94 -1.82
CA CYS A 183 16.34 -8.96 -0.38
C CYS A 183 15.14 -9.34 0.44
N PHE A 184 14.04 -8.65 0.16
CA PHE A 184 12.79 -8.93 0.81
C PHE A 184 12.29 -10.34 0.52
N GLU A 185 12.35 -10.80 -0.73
CA GLU A 185 11.85 -12.13 -1.11
C GLU A 185 12.65 -13.25 -0.45
N GLU A 186 13.98 -13.13 -0.36
CA GLU A 186 14.80 -14.13 0.33
C GLU A 186 14.48 -14.19 1.83
N GLU A 187 14.32 -13.04 2.49
CA GLU A 187 13.91 -13.01 3.91
C GLU A 187 12.49 -13.53 4.12
N TRP A 188 11.57 -13.19 3.22
CA TRP A 188 10.20 -13.67 3.23
C TRP A 188 10.15 -15.19 3.08
N GLU A 189 10.88 -15.74 2.11
CA GLU A 189 10.95 -17.18 1.89
C GLU A 189 11.60 -17.90 3.08
N PHE A 190 12.73 -17.40 3.57
CA PHE A 190 13.42 -17.97 4.71
C PHE A 190 12.55 -17.97 5.98
N SER A 191 11.85 -16.85 6.25
CA SER A 191 11.01 -16.71 7.45
C SER A 191 9.71 -17.50 7.37
N CYS A 192 9.08 -17.62 6.19
CA CYS A 192 7.80 -18.31 6.04
C CYS A 192 7.93 -19.83 5.88
N PHE A 193 9.08 -20.34 5.40
CA PHE A 193 9.23 -21.75 5.04
C PHE A 193 10.30 -22.52 5.83
N ASP A 194 11.05 -21.88 6.73
CA ASP A 194 11.91 -22.57 7.71
C ASP A 194 11.41 -22.41 9.16
N PRO A 195 10.51 -23.31 9.63
CA PRO A 195 10.03 -23.28 11.01
C PRO A 195 11.12 -23.54 12.06
N LYS A 196 12.29 -24.10 11.69
CA LYS A 196 13.39 -24.32 12.65
C LYS A 196 14.14 -23.02 12.96
N GLY A 197 14.32 -22.15 11.98
CA GLY A 197 14.89 -20.80 12.18
C GLY A 197 14.03 -19.90 13.09
N PHE A 198 12.72 -20.18 13.15
CA PHE A 198 11.78 -19.50 14.05
C PHE A 198 11.86 -20.03 15.50
N HIS A 199 12.03 -21.34 15.68
CA HIS A 199 12.06 -21.98 17.00
C HIS A 199 13.40 -21.84 17.76
N GLU A 200 14.53 -21.67 17.07
CA GLU A 200 15.85 -21.51 17.72
C GLU A 200 16.23 -20.04 18.01
N GLY A 201 15.27 -19.11 17.95
CA GLY A 201 15.50 -17.72 18.34
C GLY A 201 16.31 -16.88 17.36
N ALA A 202 16.52 -17.38 16.13
CA ALA A 202 17.20 -16.61 15.09
C ALA A 202 16.26 -15.54 14.51
N LEU A 203 14.99 -15.84 14.22
CA LEU A 203 14.06 -14.84 13.64
C LEU A 203 12.85 -14.47 14.50
N GLY A 204 12.58 -15.22 15.56
CA GLY A 204 11.40 -15.03 16.43
C GLY A 204 11.60 -14.06 17.59
N GLY A 205 12.78 -13.46 17.75
CA GLY A 205 13.05 -12.49 18.81
C GLY A 205 12.76 -11.07 18.37
N ALA A 206 12.15 -10.27 19.25
CA ALA A 206 12.00 -8.81 19.09
C ALA A 206 13.34 -8.04 18.91
N GLU A 207 14.47 -8.74 18.86
CA GLU A 207 15.83 -8.23 18.66
C GLU A 207 16.38 -8.49 17.25
N CYS A 208 15.81 -9.41 16.48
CA CYS A 208 16.33 -9.78 15.15
C CYS A 208 15.61 -9.08 13.99
N GLY A 209 14.66 -8.19 14.29
CA GLY A 209 13.98 -7.37 13.30
C GLY A 209 14.86 -6.21 12.79
N ARG A 210 14.48 -5.71 11.63
CA ARG A 210 15.10 -4.55 10.99
C ARG A 210 14.53 -3.24 11.55
N LEU A 211 15.20 -2.14 11.23
CA LEU A 211 14.86 -0.81 11.73
C LEU A 211 14.43 0.14 10.59
N GLU A 212 13.84 -0.38 9.52
CA GLU A 212 13.48 0.39 8.32
C GLU A 212 12.20 1.22 8.51
N VAL A 213 11.54 1.13 9.66
CA VAL A 213 10.35 1.92 10.00
C VAL A 213 10.48 2.51 11.41
N HIS A 214 9.77 3.59 11.68
CA HIS A 214 9.69 4.12 13.02
C HIS A 214 8.92 3.15 13.92
N ARG A 215 9.41 2.84 15.12
CA ARG A 215 8.79 1.88 16.05
C ARG A 215 7.30 2.11 16.35
N ASP A 216 6.89 3.38 16.37
CA ASP A 216 5.51 3.78 16.67
C ASP A 216 4.63 3.81 15.41
N ILE A 217 5.11 3.29 14.26
CA ILE A 217 4.28 3.15 13.07
C ILE A 217 3.14 2.16 13.36
N ARG A 218 1.91 2.59 13.05
CA ARG A 218 0.71 1.77 13.23
C ARG A 218 0.49 0.88 12.03
N ILE A 219 0.28 -0.41 12.27
CA ILE A 219 -0.15 -1.35 11.23
C ILE A 219 -1.58 -0.97 10.77
N PRO A 220 -1.83 -0.76 9.48
CA PRO A 220 -3.17 -0.43 8.99
C PRO A 220 -4.21 -1.51 9.26
N ASP A 221 -5.42 -1.09 9.63
CA ASP A 221 -6.56 -1.98 9.90
C ASP A 221 -6.80 -2.98 8.75
N ARG A 222 -6.70 -2.50 7.50
CA ARG A 222 -6.89 -3.32 6.29
C ARG A 222 -5.93 -4.53 6.18
N LEU A 223 -4.75 -4.44 6.80
CA LEU A 223 -3.76 -5.52 6.77
C LEU A 223 -4.02 -6.57 7.83
N VAL A 224 -4.76 -6.22 8.88
CA VAL A 224 -5.06 -7.12 10.01
C VAL A 224 -6.47 -7.71 9.92
N THR A 225 -7.42 -7.02 9.29
CA THR A 225 -8.79 -7.51 9.08
C THR A 225 -9.01 -8.23 7.75
N GLY A 226 -8.03 -8.17 6.84
CA GLY A 226 -8.14 -8.68 5.48
C GLY A 226 -8.93 -7.75 4.53
N PRO A 227 -9.04 -8.12 3.23
CA PRO A 227 -8.66 -9.41 2.65
C PRO A 227 -7.14 -9.63 2.56
N PHE A 228 -6.70 -10.83 2.94
CA PHE A 228 -5.29 -11.24 2.95
C PHE A 228 -4.83 -11.68 1.56
N THR A 229 -4.62 -10.70 0.67
CA THR A 229 -3.91 -10.94 -0.59
C THR A 229 -2.42 -11.14 -0.31
N GLU A 230 -1.70 -11.89 -1.15
CA GLU A 230 -0.25 -12.11 -1.01
C GLU A 230 0.51 -10.79 -0.77
N LYS A 231 0.18 -9.74 -1.53
CA LYS A 231 0.78 -8.41 -1.37
C LYS A 231 0.52 -7.77 -0.01
N ASN A 232 -0.69 -7.96 0.54
CA ASN A 232 -1.03 -7.44 1.87
C ASN A 232 -0.33 -8.23 2.97
N VAL A 233 -0.20 -9.55 2.82
CA VAL A 233 0.52 -10.39 3.79
C VAL A 233 2.02 -10.05 3.76
N LYS A 234 2.63 -9.91 2.58
CA LYS A 234 4.03 -9.46 2.43
C LYS A 234 4.25 -8.07 3.04
N LEU A 235 3.32 -7.13 2.84
CA LEU A 235 3.40 -5.81 3.46
C LEU A 235 3.25 -5.88 4.98
N LEU A 236 2.34 -6.71 5.49
CA LEU A 236 2.18 -6.94 6.92
C LEU A 236 3.44 -7.53 7.54
N PHE A 237 4.04 -8.53 6.89
CA PHE A 237 5.31 -9.10 7.31
C PHE A 237 6.42 -8.06 7.34
N TRP A 238 6.57 -7.26 6.28
CA TRP A 238 7.56 -6.18 6.26
C TRP A 238 7.39 -5.23 7.46
N LEU A 239 6.15 -4.86 7.81
CA LEU A 239 5.86 -4.02 8.97
C LEU A 239 6.21 -4.69 10.30
N VAL A 240 5.75 -5.93 10.52
CA VAL A 240 5.98 -6.67 11.77
C VAL A 240 7.47 -6.94 11.97
N TYR A 241 8.16 -7.32 10.90
CA TYR A 241 9.59 -7.58 10.89
C TYR A 241 10.42 -6.33 11.17
N ASN A 242 9.86 -5.14 10.90
CA ASN A 242 10.44 -3.85 11.24
C ASN A 242 9.88 -3.27 12.56
N HIS A 243 9.25 -4.07 13.41
CA HIS A 243 8.72 -3.65 14.73
C HIS A 243 7.57 -2.64 14.70
N ALA A 244 6.77 -2.61 13.64
CA ALA A 244 5.51 -1.87 13.63
C ALA A 244 4.56 -2.37 14.73
N VAL A 245 3.72 -1.47 15.24
CA VAL A 245 2.81 -1.75 16.36
C VAL A 245 1.35 -1.80 15.92
N LEU A 246 0.57 -2.62 16.64
CA LEU A 246 -0.89 -2.53 16.58
C LEU A 246 -1.35 -1.31 17.39
N GLY A 247 -2.42 -0.66 16.94
CA GLY A 247 -3.10 0.38 17.70
C GLY A 247 -3.76 -0.19 18.95
N GLU A 248 -3.90 0.62 19.99
CA GLU A 248 -4.61 0.23 21.23
C GLU A 248 -6.07 -0.17 20.98
N ASP A 249 -6.66 0.36 19.89
CA ASP A 249 -8.00 0.08 19.41
C ASP A 249 -8.09 -1.19 18.54
N GLN A 250 -6.96 -1.74 18.10
CA GLN A 250 -6.87 -3.00 17.35
C GLN A 250 -6.74 -4.15 18.35
N THR A 251 -7.87 -4.66 18.85
CA THR A 251 -7.91 -5.67 19.91
C THR A 251 -7.37 -7.05 19.48
N TRP A 252 -6.89 -7.81 20.48
CA TRP A 252 -6.26 -9.13 20.39
C TRP A 252 -7.05 -10.23 19.67
N GLU A 253 -8.37 -10.09 19.50
CA GLU A 253 -9.19 -10.99 18.67
C GLU A 253 -8.78 -10.94 17.18
N VAL A 254 -8.08 -9.88 16.76
CA VAL A 254 -7.42 -9.73 15.45
C VAL A 254 -5.96 -10.21 15.50
N SER A 255 -5.30 -10.13 16.65
CA SER A 255 -3.89 -10.51 16.85
C SER A 255 -3.64 -12.01 16.82
N ILE A 256 -4.68 -12.84 17.01
CA ILE A 256 -4.59 -14.30 16.87
C ILE A 256 -4.11 -14.68 15.46
N SER A 257 -4.35 -13.88 14.42
CA SER A 257 -3.81 -14.17 13.07
C SER A 257 -2.35 -13.78 12.86
N ILE A 258 -1.75 -12.95 13.73
CA ILE A 258 -0.35 -12.51 13.61
C ILE A 258 0.57 -13.41 14.45
N THR A 259 0.04 -14.03 15.52
CA THR A 259 0.71 -15.13 16.24
C THR A 259 0.43 -16.49 15.61
N LEU A 260 -0.63 -16.65 14.80
CA LEU A 260 -0.90 -17.85 13.99
C LEU A 260 -0.30 -17.77 12.56
N VAL A 261 0.98 -17.41 12.47
CA VAL A 261 1.89 -18.18 11.60
C VAL A 261 2.54 -19.27 12.45
N ASP A 262 1.74 -19.89 13.34
CA ASP A 262 1.92 -21.29 13.67
C ASP A 262 1.50 -22.05 12.41
N CYS A 263 2.49 -22.37 11.58
CA CYS A 263 2.35 -23.28 10.44
C CYS A 263 1.80 -24.63 10.92
N SER A 264 0.49 -24.71 11.03
CA SER A 264 -0.26 -25.95 11.23
C SER A 264 -1.42 -25.99 10.24
N VAL A 265 -1.06 -26.06 8.96
CA VAL A 265 -1.90 -26.70 7.95
C VAL A 265 -1.01 -27.66 7.14
N HIS A 266 -1.01 -28.90 7.61
CA HIS A 266 -0.62 -30.17 6.95
C HIS A 266 0.79 -30.34 6.40
#